data_AF-A0A1B0RRE5-F1
#
_entry.id   AF-A0A1B0RRE5-F1
#
_cell.length_a   1.000
_cell.length_b   1.000
_cell.length_c   1.000
_cell.angle_alpha   90.00
_cell.angle_beta   90.00
_cell.angle_gamma   90.00
#
_symmetry.space_group_name_H-M   'P 1'
#
loop_
_entity.id
_entity.type
_entity.pdbx_description
1 polymer ?
#
loop_
_entity_poly.entity_id
_entity_poly.type
_entity_poly.pdbx_seq_one_letter_code
_entity_poly.pdbx_strand_id
1 'polypeptide(L)' 'MAVPKKRTSKSKSKKANWKNKAIIKSKKALSLAKSLLTGSSTSFYYISSDLFKEEI' A
#
# COMPACT_ATOMS: atom_id res chain seq x y z
N MET A 1 31.38 -19.74 -3.61
CA MET A 1 29.97 -19.29 -3.75
C MET A 1 29.39 -19.85 -5.04
N ALA A 2 28.12 -20.26 -5.06
CA ALA A 2 27.49 -20.75 -6.29
C ALA A 2 27.19 -19.57 -7.22
N VAL A 3 27.55 -19.72 -8.51
CA VAL A 3 27.36 -18.71 -9.56
C VAL A 3 26.40 -19.26 -10.61
N PRO A 4 25.43 -18.48 -11.10
CA PRO A 4 24.52 -18.96 -12.13
C PRO A 4 25.28 -19.18 -13.44
N LYS A 5 25.22 -20.42 -13.96
CA LYS A 5 25.86 -20.75 -15.24
C LYS A 5 25.20 -20.05 -16.43
N LYS A 6 23.90 -19.75 -16.33
CA LYS A 6 23.08 -19.13 -17.39
C LYS A 6 22.09 -18.14 -16.78
N ARG A 7 21.71 -17.13 -17.57
CA ARG A 7 20.70 -16.15 -17.17
C ARG A 7 19.31 -16.79 -17.05
N THR A 8 18.51 -16.28 -16.12
CA THR A 8 17.09 -16.63 -16.01
C THR A 8 16.32 -16.06 -17.22
N SER A 9 15.42 -16.85 -17.80
CA SER A 9 14.55 -16.40 -18.89
C SER A 9 13.57 -15.31 -18.44
N LYS A 10 13.04 -14.53 -19.39
CA LYS A 10 12.03 -13.50 -19.10
C LYS A 10 10.80 -14.08 -18.38
N SER A 11 10.31 -15.23 -18.83
CA SER A 11 9.18 -15.94 -18.21
C SER A 11 9.44 -16.35 -16.76
N LYS A 12 10.69 -16.68 -16.40
CA LYS A 12 11.08 -17.10 -15.05
C LYS A 12 11.57 -15.95 -14.17
N SER A 13 11.59 -14.70 -14.65
CA SER A 13 12.13 -13.53 -13.92
C SER A 13 11.34 -13.10 -12.67
N LYS A 14 10.18 -13.73 -12.40
CA LYS A 14 9.30 -13.46 -11.23
C LYS A 14 8.81 -12.00 -11.08
N LYS A 15 9.02 -11.13 -12.07
CA LYS A 15 8.56 -9.72 -12.06
C LYS A 15 7.04 -9.58 -11.87
N ALA A 16 6.25 -10.52 -12.38
CA ALA A 16 4.79 -10.54 -12.20
C ALA A 16 4.39 -10.63 -10.71
N ASN A 17 5.11 -11.43 -9.92
CA ASN A 17 4.82 -11.56 -8.49
C ASN A 17 5.06 -10.25 -7.74
N TRP A 18 6.11 -9.50 -8.10
CA TRP A 18 6.35 -8.17 -7.55
C TRP A 18 5.22 -7.19 -7.88
N LYS A 19 4.77 -7.16 -9.14
CA LYS A 19 3.64 -6.32 -9.57
C LYS A 19 2.33 -6.70 -8.87
N ASN A 20 2.07 -8.00 -8.68
CA ASN A 20 0.88 -8.47 -7.98
C ASN A 20 0.82 -7.99 -6.52
N LYS A 21 1.96 -7.94 -5.81
CA LYS A 21 2.00 -7.39 -4.45
C LYS A 21 1.55 -5.92 -4.43
N ALA A 22 2.01 -5.12 -5.40
CA ALA A 22 1.61 -3.71 -5.51
C ALA A 22 0.10 -3.57 -5.79
N ILE A 23 -0.45 -4.39 -6.69
CA ILE A 23 -1.89 -4.41 -7.00
C ILE A 23 -2.74 -4.73 -5.77
N ILE A 24 -2.32 -5.70 -4.95
CA ILE A 24 -3.05 -6.05 -3.72
C ILE A 24 -3.04 -4.87 -2.73
N LYS A 25 -1.89 -4.19 -2.60
CA LYS A 25 -1.76 -3.04 -1.70
C LYS A 25 -2.56 -1.83 -2.19
N SER A 26 -2.59 -1.56 -3.49
CA SER A 26 -3.37 -0.44 -4.05
C SER A 26 -4.88 -0.63 -3.83
N LYS A 27 -5.39 -1.86 -4.00
CA LYS A 27 -6.82 -2.18 -3.71
C LYS A 27 -7.18 -1.90 -2.25
N LYS A 28 -6.33 -2.31 -1.31
CA LYS A 28 -6.53 -2.06 0.12
C LYS A 28 -6.48 -0.56 0.44
N ALA A 29 -5.50 0.16 -0.10
CA ALA A 29 -5.36 1.60 0.10
C ALA A 29 -6.58 2.37 -0.42
N LEU A 30 -7.09 2.01 -1.60
CA LEU A 30 -8.30 2.63 -2.18
C LEU A 30 -9.53 2.36 -1.31
N SER A 31 -9.73 1.11 -0.87
CA SER A 31 -10.83 0.76 0.03
C SER A 31 -10.78 1.57 1.33
N LEU A 32 -9.58 1.73 1.89
CA LEU A 32 -9.37 2.53 3.09
C LEU A 32 -9.71 4.00 2.84
N ALA A 33 -9.17 4.60 1.77
CA ALA A 33 -9.43 5.99 1.43
C ALA A 33 -10.94 6.27 1.27
N LYS A 34 -11.67 5.39 0.60
CA LYS A 34 -13.14 5.51 0.48
C LYS A 34 -13.84 5.47 1.84
N SER A 35 -13.44 4.56 2.73
CA SER A 35 -14.00 4.46 4.08
C SER A 35 -13.70 5.70 4.93
N LEU A 36 -12.59 6.39 4.69
CA LEU A 36 -12.24 7.59 5.43
C LEU A 36 -13.05 8.79 4.97
N LEU A 37 -13.27 8.93 3.66
CA LEU A 37 -14.03 10.03 3.08
C LEU A 37 -15.50 10.07 3.52
N THR A 38 -16.07 8.95 3.97
CA THR A 38 -17.47 8.92 4.45
C THR A 38 -17.64 9.47 5.88
N GLY A 39 -16.55 9.68 6.63
CA GLY A 39 -16.63 10.21 8.01
C GLY A 39 -17.31 9.29 9.04
N SER A 40 -17.74 8.10 8.64
CA SER A 40 -18.45 7.13 9.47
C SER A 40 -17.54 6.11 10.16
N SER A 41 -16.23 6.14 9.88
CA SER A 41 -15.28 5.22 10.48
C SER A 41 -14.94 5.65 11.91
N THR A 42 -15.19 4.76 12.87
CA THR A 42 -14.90 4.98 14.30
C THR A 42 -13.55 4.42 14.75
N SER A 43 -12.84 3.70 13.87
CA SER A 43 -11.61 2.97 14.21
C SER A 43 -10.33 3.62 13.71
N PHE A 44 -10.41 4.60 12.81
CA PHE A 44 -9.24 5.30 12.26
C PHE A 44 -9.40 6.80 12.45
N TYR A 45 -8.49 7.41 13.21
CA TYR A 45 -8.46 8.84 13.49
C TYR A 45 -7.26 9.48 12.79
N TYR A 46 -7.49 10.56 12.06
CA TYR A 46 -6.42 11.43 11.58
C TYR A 46 -6.28 12.61 12.53
N ILE A 47 -5.05 12.97 12.89
CA ILE A 47 -4.80 14.18 13.66
C ILE A 47 -4.98 15.36 12.68
N SER A 48 -6.18 15.92 12.62
CA SER A 48 -6.45 17.12 11.84
C SER A 48 -5.86 18.35 12.52
N SER A 49 -5.32 19.28 11.73
CA SER A 49 -4.76 20.55 12.20
C SER A 49 -5.74 21.39 13.02
N ASP A 50 -7.05 21.20 12.83
CA ASP A 50 -8.08 21.87 13.63
C ASP A 50 -8.14 21.39 15.09
N LEU A 51 -7.61 20.20 15.41
CA LEU A 51 -7.45 19.75 16.80
C LEU A 51 -6.32 20.49 17.54
N PHE A 52 -5.37 21.09 16.82
CA PHE A 52 -4.30 21.91 17.40
C PHE A 52 -4.68 23.39 17.56
N LYS A 53 -5.87 23.81 17.08
CA LYS A 53 -6.37 25.19 17.27
C LYS A 53 -6.96 25.43 18.66
N GLU A 54 -7.34 24.38 19.38
CA GLU A 54 -7.93 24.52 20.73
C GLU A 54 -6.89 24.65 21.86
N GLU A 55 -5.59 24.55 21.56
CA GLU A 55 -4.51 24.68 22.55
C GLU A 55 -3.76 26.04 22.52
N ILE A 56 -4.31 27.07 21.86
CA ILE A 56 -3.77 28.46 21.91
C ILE A 56 -4.84 29.43 22.41
#